data_AF-A0A4Q0AWH9-F1
#
_entry.id   AF-A0A4Q0AWH9-F1
#
_cell.length_a   1.000
_cell.length_b   1.000
_cell.length_c   1.000
_cell.angle_alpha   90.00
_cell.angle_beta   90.00
_cell.angle_gamma   90.00
#
_symmetry.space_group_name_H-M   'P 1'
#
loop_
_entity.id
_entity.type
_entity.pdbx_description
1 polymer ?
#
loop_
_entity_poly.entity_id
_entity_poly.type
_entity_poly.pdbx_seq_one_letter_code
_entity_poly.pdbx_strand_id
1 'polypeptide(L)'
;MAEIYKIRSATTGLYSSGGNSPKFTKTGKVWRARNHLTCHLNQLDRHGRHTYEQNNAYIETIEIQEVVASTESVSDYIKERDRIRQEHERQLQQAREEADRKRRKEQYDKLHKEFG
;
A
#
# COMPACT_ATOMS: atom_id res chain seq x y z
N MET A 1 17.29 4.58 18.89
CA MET A 1 16.49 3.45 18.35
C MET A 1 15.05 3.71 18.70
N ALA A 2 14.15 3.64 17.73
CA ALA A 2 12.73 3.85 17.98
C ALA A 2 12.08 2.49 18.23
N GLU A 3 11.27 2.38 19.28
CA GLU A 3 10.49 1.18 19.54
C GLU A 3 9.06 1.40 19.08
N ILE A 4 8.47 0.35 18.51
CA ILE A 4 7.02 0.24 18.37
C ILE A 4 6.55 -1.05 19.03
N TYR A 5 5.28 -1.05 19.40
CA TYR A 5 4.63 -2.20 19.99
C TYR A 5 3.47 -2.64 19.11
N LYS A 6 3.24 -3.95 19.06
CA LYS A 6 2.08 -4.57 18.41
C LYS A 6 1.54 -5.67 19.30
N ILE A 7 0.25 -5.99 19.16
CA ILE A 7 -0.35 -7.15 19.82
C ILE A 7 -0.53 -8.23 18.76
N ARG A 8 0.09 -9.40 18.94
CA ARG A 8 0.13 -10.50 17.97
C ARG A 8 -0.62 -11.72 18.50
N SER A 9 -1.40 -12.36 17.65
CA SER A 9 -2.07 -13.63 17.94
C SER A 9 -1.05 -14.76 17.86
N ALA A 10 -0.90 -15.56 18.91
CA ALA A 10 -0.04 -16.74 18.86
C ALA A 10 -0.64 -17.83 17.96
N THR A 11 -1.97 -17.86 17.83
CA THR A 11 -2.68 -18.85 17.02
C THR A 11 -2.50 -18.62 15.51
N THR A 12 -2.60 -17.37 15.05
CA THR A 12 -2.62 -17.03 13.62
C THR A 12 -1.40 -16.27 13.13
N GLY A 13 -0.59 -15.73 14.04
CA GLY A 13 0.54 -14.85 13.73
C GLY A 13 0.15 -13.45 13.25
N LEU A 14 -1.15 -13.14 13.15
CA LEU A 14 -1.68 -11.84 12.74
C LEU A 14 -1.63 -10.82 13.88
N TYR A 15 -1.82 -9.54 13.54
CA TYR A 15 -1.76 -8.41 14.48
C TYR A 15 -3.13 -7.80 14.74
N SER A 16 -3.38 -7.42 15.99
CA SER A 16 -4.61 -6.76 16.42
C SER A 16 -4.77 -5.37 15.79
N SER A 17 -5.99 -5.04 15.35
CA SER A 17 -6.39 -3.70 14.90
C SER A 17 -6.61 -2.70 16.04
N GLY A 18 -6.59 -3.15 17.29
CA GLY A 18 -6.98 -2.34 18.46
C GLY A 18 -8.48 -2.04 18.52
N GLY A 19 -8.87 -1.09 19.37
CA GLY A 19 -10.28 -0.75 19.66
C GLY A 19 -10.94 -1.73 20.64
N ASN A 20 -12.23 -1.50 20.95
CA ASN A 20 -12.95 -2.30 21.94
C ASN A 20 -13.26 -3.73 21.47
N SER A 21 -13.46 -3.92 20.17
CA SER A 21 -13.66 -5.23 19.54
C SER A 21 -12.56 -5.50 18.51
N PRO A 22 -11.35 -5.87 18.97
CA PRO A 22 -10.18 -6.01 18.11
C PRO A 22 -10.35 -7.15 17.10
N LYS A 23 -9.85 -6.93 15.88
CA LYS A 23 -9.74 -7.96 14.84
C LYS A 23 -8.27 -8.20 14.53
N PHE A 24 -7.93 -9.40 14.08
CA PHE A 24 -6.55 -9.74 13.73
C PHE A 24 -6.34 -9.69 12.21
N THR A 25 -5.35 -8.92 11.76
CA THR A 25 -5.03 -8.69 10.34
C THR A 25 -3.52 -8.69 10.12
N LYS A 26 -3.07 -8.73 8.85
CA LYS A 26 -1.62 -8.74 8.54
C LYS A 26 -0.91 -7.45 8.97
N THR A 27 -1.57 -6.30 8.90
CA THR A 27 -0.96 -5.01 9.25
C THR A 27 -1.16 -4.69 10.73
N GLY A 28 -2.38 -4.80 11.24
CA GLY A 28 -2.74 -4.43 12.62
C GLY A 28 -2.43 -2.95 12.96
N LYS A 29 -2.63 -2.61 14.23
CA LYS A 29 -2.32 -1.31 14.79
C LYS A 29 -0.88 -1.28 15.31
N VAL A 30 -0.28 -0.09 15.22
CA VAL A 30 1.05 0.22 15.76
C VAL A 30 0.87 1.16 16.94
N TRP A 31 1.46 0.80 18.08
CA TRP A 31 1.54 1.67 19.25
C TRP A 31 2.97 2.17 19.40
N ARG A 32 3.16 3.49 19.33
CA ARG A 32 4.49 4.12 19.42
C ARG A 32 5.05 4.22 20.85
N ALA A 33 4.25 3.90 21.86
CA ALA A 33 4.61 4.04 23.25
C ALA A 33 3.82 3.05 24.13
N ARG A 34 4.43 2.60 25.24
CA ARG A 34 3.80 1.64 26.17
C ARG A 34 2.51 2.18 26.79
N ASN A 35 2.46 3.47 27.12
CA ASN A 35 1.26 4.09 27.69
C ASN A 35 0.05 4.02 26.73
N HIS A 36 0.25 4.03 25.41
CA HIS A 36 -0.83 3.85 24.44
C HIS A 36 -1.39 2.43 24.47
N LEU A 37 -0.55 1.41 24.70
CA LEU A 37 -1.00 0.03 24.92
C LEU A 37 -1.80 -0.05 26.21
N THR A 38 -1.27 0.48 27.32
CA THR A 38 -1.96 0.49 28.62
C THR A 38 -3.33 1.13 28.51
N CYS A 39 -3.43 2.30 27.87
CA CYS A 39 -4.70 2.99 27.66
C CYS A 39 -5.69 2.12 26.84
N HIS A 40 -5.22 1.52 25.74
CA HIS A 40 -6.02 0.62 24.91
C HIS A 40 -6.51 -0.61 25.69
N LEU A 41 -5.64 -1.28 26.44
CA LEU A 41 -6.00 -2.47 27.23
C LEU A 41 -7.00 -2.14 28.36
N ASN A 42 -6.91 -0.94 28.93
CA ASN A 42 -7.86 -0.47 29.95
C ASN A 42 -9.25 -0.17 29.39
N GLN A 43 -9.36 0.16 28.10
CA GLN A 43 -10.63 0.46 27.43
C GLN A 43 -11.38 -0.79 26.96
N LEU A 44 -10.76 -1.97 27.03
CA LEU A 44 -11.38 -3.20 26.53
C LEU A 44 -12.61 -3.60 27.33
N ASP A 45 -13.70 -3.78 26.60
CA ASP A 45 -14.91 -4.44 27.09
C ASP A 45 -14.68 -5.95 27.28
N ARG A 46 -15.71 -6.65 27.78
CA ARG A 46 -15.65 -8.11 27.99
C ARG A 46 -15.36 -8.87 26.70
N HIS A 47 -15.90 -8.43 25.57
CA HIS A 47 -15.69 -9.09 24.29
C HIS A 47 -14.24 -8.95 23.84
N GLY A 48 -13.68 -7.73 23.89
CA GLY A 48 -12.30 -7.48 23.49
C GLY A 48 -11.28 -8.23 24.34
N ARG A 49 -11.51 -8.34 25.66
CA ARG A 49 -10.68 -9.19 26.54
C ARG A 49 -10.72 -10.64 26.11
N HIS A 50 -11.93 -11.18 25.89
CA HIS A 50 -12.11 -12.55 25.43
C HIS A 50 -11.45 -12.81 24.08
N THR A 51 -11.51 -11.86 23.14
CA THR A 51 -10.86 -12.00 21.83
C THR A 51 -9.34 -12.14 21.95
N TYR A 52 -8.69 -11.39 22.86
CA TYR A 52 -7.25 -11.55 23.09
C TYR A 52 -6.90 -12.89 23.75
N GLU A 53 -7.70 -13.33 24.72
CA GLU A 53 -7.53 -14.64 25.37
C GLU A 53 -7.65 -15.79 24.36
N GLN A 54 -8.71 -15.78 23.54
CA GLN A 54 -8.94 -16.80 22.49
C GLN A 54 -7.78 -16.89 21.48
N ASN A 55 -7.10 -15.78 21.24
CA ASN A 55 -5.97 -15.70 20.31
C ASN A 55 -4.61 -15.96 20.97
N ASN A 56 -4.59 -16.23 22.29
CA ASN A 56 -3.38 -16.30 23.10
C ASN A 56 -2.42 -15.14 22.77
N ALA A 57 -2.97 -13.92 22.78
CA ALA A 57 -2.30 -12.77 22.22
C ALA A 57 -1.19 -12.24 23.15
N TYR A 58 -0.06 -11.83 22.56
CA TYR A 58 1.07 -11.25 23.27
C TYR A 58 1.47 -9.90 22.71
N ILE A 59 2.13 -9.09 23.53
CA ILE A 59 2.72 -7.82 23.13
C ILE A 59 4.10 -8.10 22.55
N GLU A 60 4.29 -7.76 21.28
CA GLU A 60 5.57 -7.80 20.59
C GLU A 60 6.17 -6.39 20.61
N THR A 61 7.42 -6.28 21.06
CA THR A 61 8.22 -5.04 20.96
C THR A 61 9.10 -5.17 19.74
N ILE A 62 9.02 -4.20 18.84
CA ILE A 62 9.77 -4.19 17.59
C ILE A 62 10.69 -2.98 17.63
N GLU A 63 11.99 -3.25 17.53
CA GLU A 63 13.01 -2.23 17.38
C GLU A 63 13.08 -1.78 15.92
N ILE A 64 12.86 -0.49 15.68
CA ILE A 64 13.04 0.14 14.38
C ILE A 64 14.47 0.68 14.34
N GLN A 65 15.28 0.07 13.47
CA GLN A 65 16.56 0.61 13.06
C GLN A 65 16.33 1.53 11.87
N GLU A 66 16.57 2.82 12.08
CA GLU A 66 16.57 3.79 11.00
C GLU A 66 17.89 3.67 10.25
N VAL A 67 17.82 3.11 9.04
CA VAL A 67 18.98 2.96 8.15
C VAL A 67 18.69 3.75 6.89
N VAL A 68 19.61 4.62 6.53
CA VAL A 68 19.56 5.33 5.25
C VAL A 68 19.81 4.30 4.15
N ALA A 69 18.74 3.87 3.48
CA ALA A 69 18.82 2.85 2.42
C ALA A 69 19.42 3.41 1.12
N SER A 70 19.15 4.68 0.83
CA SER A 70 19.72 5.41 -0.28
C SER A 70 19.64 6.91 0.00
N THR A 71 20.45 7.68 -0.71
CA THR A 71 20.37 9.13 -0.72
C THR A 71 20.36 9.58 -2.16
N GLU A 72 19.39 10.39 -2.52
CA GLU A 72 19.26 10.95 -3.86
C GLU A 72 18.99 12.45 -3.79
N SER A 73 19.46 13.17 -4.80
CA SER A 73 19.16 14.59 -4.97
C SER A 73 17.69 14.74 -5.34
N VAL A 74 16.96 15.56 -4.57
CA VAL A 74 15.56 15.90 -4.87
C VAL A 74 15.42 16.45 -6.28
N SER A 75 16.38 17.26 -6.74
CA SER A 75 16.37 17.82 -8.09
C SER A 75 16.51 16.74 -9.16
N ASP A 76 17.33 15.71 -8.93
CA ASP A 76 17.52 14.64 -9.90
C ASP A 76 16.34 13.67 -9.91
N TYR A 77 15.74 13.39 -8.75
CA TYR A 77 14.48 12.65 -8.66
C TYR A 77 13.35 13.34 -9.44
N ILE A 78 13.21 14.66 -9.30
CA ILE A 78 12.22 15.44 -10.04
C ILE A 78 12.46 15.34 -11.55
N LYS A 79 13.71 15.53 -12.00
CA LYS A 79 14.06 15.43 -13.43
C LYS A 79 13.73 14.05 -13.99
N GLU A 80 14.05 13.00 -13.24
CA GLU A 80 13.81 11.62 -13.70
C GLU A 80 12.31 11.31 -13.76
N ARG A 81 11.55 11.70 -12.73
CA ARG A 81 10.09 11.58 -12.74
C ARG A 81 9.47 12.28 -13.95
N ASP A 82 9.93 13.50 -14.26
CA ASP A 82 9.40 14.27 -15.39
C ASP A 82 9.77 13.64 -16.74
N ARG A 83 10.97 13.05 -16.87
CA ARG A 83 11.37 12.27 -18.06
C ARG A 83 10.47 11.04 -18.26
N ILE A 84 10.25 10.26 -17.20
CA ILE A 84 9.37 9.08 -17.24
C ILE A 84 7.96 9.48 -17.68
N ARG A 85 7.44 10.60 -17.16
CA ARG A 85 6.13 11.12 -17.54
C ARG A 85 6.08 11.52 -19.02
N GLN A 86 7.07 12.28 -19.51
CA GLN A 86 7.11 12.71 -20.91
C GLN A 86 7.20 11.52 -21.87
N GLU A 87 7.99 10.50 -21.51
CA GLU A 87 8.12 9.29 -22.31
C GLU A 87 6.79 8.51 -22.37
N HIS A 88 6.10 8.37 -21.24
CA HIS A 88 4.78 7.76 -21.20
C HIS A 88 3.75 8.53 -22.05
N GLU A 89 3.76 9.87 -22.01
CA GLU A 89 2.91 10.72 -22.84
C GLU A 89 3.22 10.54 -24.34
N ARG A 90 4.50 10.44 -24.72
CA ARG A 90 4.91 10.14 -26.11
C ARG A 90 4.43 8.78 -26.58
N GLN A 91 4.57 7.75 -25.75
CA GLN A 91 4.10 6.39 -26.08
C GLN A 91 2.58 6.36 -26.28
N LEU A 92 1.83 7.04 -25.41
CA LEU A 92 0.37 7.17 -25.58
C LEU A 92 0.01 7.90 -26.88
N GLN A 93 0.74 8.95 -27.24
CA GLN A 93 0.50 9.70 -28.46
C GLN A 93 0.79 8.84 -29.71
N GLN A 94 1.91 8.13 -29.73
CA GLN A 94 2.25 7.21 -30.82
C GLN A 94 1.20 6.10 -30.97
N ALA A 95 0.74 5.51 -29.87
CA ALA A 95 -0.31 4.50 -29.89
C ALA A 95 -1.64 5.03 -30.47
N ARG A 96 -2.00 6.29 -30.14
CA ARG A 96 -3.19 6.95 -30.71
C ARG A 96 -3.06 7.19 -32.20
N GLU A 97 -1.92 7.72 -32.64
CA GLU A 97 -1.65 7.98 -34.06
C GLU A 97 -1.66 6.69 -34.88
N GLU A 98 -1.09 5.61 -34.35
CA GLU A 98 -1.13 4.31 -34.99
C GLU A 98 -2.56 3.74 -35.09
N ALA A 99 -3.35 3.85 -34.02
CA ALA A 99 -4.75 3.45 -34.03
C ALA A 99 -5.59 4.25 -35.04
N ASP A 100 -5.33 5.55 -35.18
CA ASP A 100 -6.00 6.41 -36.16
C ASP A 100 -5.59 6.10 -37.59
N ARG A 101 -4.29 5.83 -37.82
CA ARG A 101 -3.78 5.39 -39.13
C ARG A 101 -4.43 4.08 -39.55
N LYS A 102 -4.55 3.12 -38.62
CA LYS A 102 -5.20 1.83 -38.87
C LYS A 102 -6.68 2.03 -39.25
N ARG A 103 -7.41 2.84 -38.49
CA ARG A 103 -8.82 3.18 -38.78
C ARG A 103 -9.00 3.82 -40.16
N ARG A 104 -8.15 4.77 -40.53
CA ARG A 104 -8.21 5.41 -41.86
C ARG A 104 -7.93 4.42 -43.00
N LYS A 105 -6.97 3.51 -42.82
CA LYS A 105 -6.68 2.46 -43.80
C LYS A 105 -7.87 1.52 -43.98
N GLU A 106 -8.45 1.05 -42.89
CA GLU A 106 -9.65 0.20 -42.93
C GLU A 106 -10.84 0.90 -43.61
N GLN A 107 -11.00 2.22 -43.39
CA GLN A 107 -12.03 3.01 -44.04
C GLN A 107 -11.79 3.18 -45.54
N TYR A 108 -10.55 3.45 -45.96
CA TYR A 108 -10.15 3.52 -47.36
C TYR A 108 -10.39 2.18 -48.09
N ASP A 109 -9.95 1.08 -47.48
CA ASP A 109 -10.11 -0.27 -48.04
C ASP A 109 -11.60 -0.62 -48.25
N LYS A 110 -12.47 -0.20 -47.33
CA LYS A 110 -13.94 -0.36 -47.48
C LYS A 110 -14.51 0.47 -48.63
N LEU A 111 -14.17 1.76 -48.69
CA LEU A 111 -14.63 2.66 -49.76
C LEU A 111 -14.17 2.20 -51.14
N HIS A 112 -12.92 1.74 -51.27
CA HIS A 112 -12.41 1.20 -52.52
C HIS A 112 -13.19 -0.06 -52.93
N LYS A 113 -13.55 -0.94 -51.99
CA LYS A 113 -14.32 -2.15 -52.28
C LYS A 113 -15.78 -1.86 -52.67
N GLU A 114 -16.34 -0.74 -52.21
CA GLU A 114 -17.73 -0.34 -52.50
C GLU A 114 -17.87 0.47 -53.81
N PHE A 115 -16.83 1.21 -54.22
CA PHE A 115 -16.91 2.18 -55.33
C PHE A 115 -15.84 2.02 -56.42
N GLY A 116 -14.90 1.07 -56.28
CA GLY A 116 -13.91 0.72 -57.30
C GLY A 116 -14.10 -0.71 -57.80
#